data_AF-A0A350XQJ3-F1
#
_entry.id   AF-A0A350XQJ3-F1
#
_cell.length_a   1.000
_cell.length_b   1.000
_cell.length_c   1.000
_cell.angle_alpha   90.00
_cell.angle_beta   90.00
_cell.angle_gamma   90.00
#
_symmetry.space_group_name_H-M   'P 1'
#
loop_
_entity.id
_entity.type
_entity.pdbx_description
1 polymer ?
#
loop_
_entity_poly.entity_id
_entity_poly.type
_entity_poly.pdbx_seq_one_letter_code
_entity_poly.pdbx_strand_id
1 'polypeptide(L)'
;MLSSDLPRTLQTAELAGLDATPDPLWREIDIGRWQGLTREEVHRLYPEESAALREGRPVQMGGGESWDEFAARVAVALAELIHRTPPGSRVLVLTHGGSVHSVVGSGLQVAGRGRTWPLERVRNASVTEVIASHELFHLHSYNDARHALPEPSAPDTVALVRHGETVANLEGRWHGTTDGPLSDHGTYQVQRFAESHNGATRVFASPLERARRTAEAYARHHRLTACLEPALVEFDFAAWEGMTTSEIEHTFAAEWGAVFEGGADLPRGGTGETFAGTGLRLARAVGGLVESNPGERLALFSHGGSIWALAARVVGLAWPRYRSLGLPTNTSLTRVQLTSAGMRLVDYNLPLR
;
A
#
# COMPACT_ATOMS: atom_id res chain seq x y z
N MET A 1 0.59 14.80 -20.09
CA MET A 1 -0.36 14.15 -19.15
C MET A 1 -1.42 13.45 -19.97
N LEU A 2 -2.04 12.40 -19.46
CA LEU A 2 -3.08 11.66 -20.16
C LEU A 2 -4.37 11.69 -19.35
N SER A 3 -5.50 11.64 -20.03
CA SER A 3 -6.80 11.50 -19.40
C SER A 3 -7.62 10.50 -20.18
N SER A 4 -8.43 9.71 -19.50
CA SER A 4 -9.56 9.07 -20.18
C SER A 4 -10.39 10.14 -20.88
N ASP A 5 -10.81 9.86 -22.10
CA ASP A 5 -11.64 10.73 -22.91
C ASP A 5 -13.11 10.84 -22.45
N LEU A 6 -13.47 10.23 -21.31
CA LEU A 6 -14.82 10.38 -20.74
C LEU A 6 -14.99 11.76 -20.10
N PRO A 7 -16.19 12.38 -20.19
CA PRO A 7 -16.39 13.76 -19.72
C PRO A 7 -15.97 14.02 -18.28
N ARG A 8 -16.22 13.06 -17.37
CA ARG A 8 -15.86 13.20 -15.94
C ARG A 8 -14.36 13.32 -15.69
N THR A 9 -13.52 12.62 -16.45
CA THR A 9 -12.07 12.68 -16.31
C THR A 9 -11.50 13.91 -17.01
N LEU A 10 -12.05 14.31 -18.16
CA LEU A 10 -11.69 15.56 -18.84
C LEU A 10 -12.04 16.79 -17.98
N GLN A 11 -13.23 16.82 -17.38
CA GLN A 11 -13.64 17.89 -16.46
C GLN A 11 -12.72 17.96 -15.23
N THR A 12 -12.27 16.81 -14.71
CA THR A 12 -11.29 16.78 -13.61
C THR A 12 -9.96 17.39 -14.02
N ALA A 13 -9.47 17.10 -15.23
CA ALA A 13 -8.25 17.70 -15.77
C ALA A 13 -8.39 19.22 -15.92
N GLU A 14 -9.50 19.69 -16.48
CA GLU A 14 -9.81 21.12 -16.65
C GLU A 14 -9.82 21.86 -15.30
N LEU A 15 -10.56 21.35 -14.30
CA LEU A 15 -10.64 21.95 -12.97
C LEU A 15 -9.31 21.96 -12.22
N ALA A 16 -8.45 20.98 -12.49
CA ALA A 16 -7.10 20.91 -11.94
C ALA A 16 -6.09 21.77 -12.72
N GLY A 17 -6.50 22.44 -13.81
CA GLY A 17 -5.61 23.24 -14.66
C GLY A 17 -4.59 22.41 -15.44
N LEU A 18 -4.94 21.17 -15.79
CA LEU A 18 -4.06 20.21 -16.44
C LEU A 18 -4.41 20.08 -17.92
N ASP A 19 -3.41 20.29 -18.79
CA ASP A 19 -3.52 19.98 -20.21
C ASP A 19 -3.27 18.48 -20.43
N ALA A 20 -4.37 17.72 -20.51
CA ALA A 20 -4.33 16.26 -20.61
C ALA A 20 -4.81 15.79 -21.98
N THR A 21 -3.99 14.97 -22.65
CA THR A 21 -4.35 14.36 -23.93
C THR A 21 -5.38 13.24 -23.68
N PRO A 22 -6.57 13.28 -24.33
CA PRO A 22 -7.57 12.22 -24.21
C PRO A 22 -7.07 10.90 -24.81
N ASP A 23 -7.27 9.79 -24.10
CA ASP A 23 -6.86 8.46 -24.52
C ASP A 23 -7.94 7.42 -24.14
N PRO A 24 -8.62 6.80 -25.12
CA PRO A 24 -9.74 5.88 -24.88
C PRO A 24 -9.31 4.56 -24.23
N LEU A 25 -8.02 4.18 -24.27
CA LEU A 25 -7.55 2.97 -23.61
C LEU A 25 -7.63 3.08 -22.08
N TRP A 26 -7.71 4.29 -21.54
CA TRP A 26 -7.87 4.57 -20.11
C TRP A 26 -9.32 4.71 -19.65
N ARG A 27 -10.31 4.40 -20.50
CA ARG A 27 -11.73 4.37 -20.10
C ARG A 27 -11.97 3.37 -18.98
N GLU A 28 -12.97 3.67 -18.15
CA GLU A 28 -13.53 2.70 -17.18
C GLU A 28 -14.08 1.48 -17.93
N ILE A 29 -14.26 0.39 -17.20
CA ILE A 29 -14.87 -0.83 -17.72
C ILE A 29 -16.24 -0.54 -18.35
N ASP A 30 -16.45 -1.04 -19.57
CA ASP A 30 -17.74 -0.97 -20.24
C ASP A 30 -18.69 -2.01 -19.61
N ILE A 31 -19.70 -1.54 -18.90
CA ILE A 31 -20.72 -2.39 -18.27
C ILE A 31 -21.97 -2.55 -19.15
N GLY A 32 -21.91 -2.12 -20.41
CA GLY A 32 -22.97 -2.30 -21.40
C GLY A 32 -24.35 -1.88 -20.89
N ARG A 33 -25.32 -2.79 -21.01
CA ARG A 33 -26.72 -2.57 -20.58
C ARG A 33 -26.91 -2.42 -19.06
N TRP A 34 -25.88 -2.66 -18.24
CA TRP A 34 -25.97 -2.37 -16.81
C TRP A 34 -25.86 -0.87 -16.50
N GLN A 35 -25.45 -0.06 -17.48
CA GLN A 35 -25.32 1.38 -17.29
C GLN A 35 -26.62 2.01 -16.77
N GLY A 36 -26.53 2.71 -15.64
CA GLY A 36 -27.66 3.38 -15.00
C GLY A 36 -28.50 2.48 -14.08
N LEU A 37 -28.24 1.18 -14.02
CA LEU A 37 -28.93 0.26 -13.11
C LEU A 37 -28.26 0.22 -11.74
N THR A 38 -29.08 0.08 -10.70
CA THR A 38 -28.63 -0.29 -9.36
C THR A 38 -28.15 -1.75 -9.32
N ARG A 39 -27.39 -2.11 -8.28
CA ARG A 39 -26.96 -3.51 -8.08
C ARG A 39 -28.14 -4.47 -7.92
N GLU A 40 -29.22 -4.02 -7.29
CA GLU A 40 -30.44 -4.81 -7.10
C GLU A 40 -31.16 -5.02 -8.44
N GLU A 41 -31.26 -3.97 -9.27
CA GLU A 41 -31.81 -4.08 -10.61
C GLU A 41 -30.98 -4.99 -11.50
N VAL A 42 -29.65 -4.90 -11.45
CA VAL A 42 -28.76 -5.85 -12.15
C VAL A 42 -29.01 -7.28 -11.69
N HIS A 43 -29.11 -7.51 -10.38
CA HIS A 43 -29.38 -8.86 -9.86
C HIS A 43 -30.72 -9.42 -10.35
N ARG A 44 -31.75 -8.56 -10.44
CA ARG A 44 -33.08 -8.92 -10.91
C ARG A 44 -33.16 -9.13 -12.43
N LEU A 45 -32.54 -8.23 -13.21
CA LEU A 45 -32.63 -8.20 -14.67
C LEU A 45 -31.60 -9.08 -15.37
N TYR A 46 -30.44 -9.30 -14.73
CA TYR A 46 -29.32 -10.11 -15.23
C TYR A 46 -28.84 -11.11 -14.16
N PRO A 47 -29.71 -12.00 -13.65
CA PRO A 47 -29.40 -12.87 -12.51
C PRO A 47 -28.23 -13.83 -12.77
N GLU A 48 -28.11 -14.36 -14.00
CA GLU A 48 -27.01 -15.25 -14.39
C GLU A 48 -25.68 -14.52 -14.42
N GLU A 49 -25.64 -13.32 -15.01
CA GLU A 49 -24.43 -12.49 -15.07
C GLU A 49 -24.00 -12.04 -13.67
N SER A 50 -24.97 -11.63 -12.84
CA SER A 50 -24.76 -11.25 -11.44
C SER A 50 -24.22 -12.42 -10.61
N ALA A 51 -24.72 -13.64 -10.82
CA ALA A 51 -24.21 -14.83 -10.16
C ALA A 51 -22.79 -15.17 -10.60
N ALA A 52 -22.51 -15.13 -11.91
CA ALA A 52 -21.17 -15.35 -12.46
C ALA A 52 -20.14 -14.39 -11.87
N LEU A 53 -20.47 -13.09 -11.80
CA LEU A 53 -19.60 -12.08 -11.24
C LEU A 53 -19.31 -12.32 -9.74
N ARG A 54 -20.32 -12.71 -8.94
CA ARG A 54 -20.13 -13.03 -7.51
C ARG A 54 -19.25 -14.26 -7.29
N GLU A 55 -19.35 -15.24 -8.19
CA GLU A 55 -18.54 -16.47 -8.17
C GLU A 55 -17.14 -16.27 -8.79
N GLY A 56 -16.84 -15.07 -9.30
CA GLY A 56 -15.58 -14.75 -9.96
C GLY A 56 -15.40 -15.41 -11.32
N ARG A 57 -16.49 -15.91 -11.93
CA ARG A 57 -16.47 -16.48 -13.29
C ARG A 57 -16.39 -15.37 -14.33
N PRO A 58 -15.68 -15.59 -15.46
CA PRO A 58 -15.68 -14.65 -16.57
C PRO A 58 -17.10 -14.38 -17.07
N VAL A 59 -17.46 -13.10 -17.20
CA VAL A 59 -18.76 -12.66 -17.69
C VAL A 59 -18.63 -11.27 -18.30
N GLN A 60 -19.25 -11.07 -19.46
CA GLN A 60 -19.41 -9.76 -20.07
C GLN A 60 -20.58 -9.04 -19.41
N MET A 61 -20.33 -7.92 -18.75
CA MET A 61 -21.35 -7.19 -17.98
C MET A 61 -22.29 -6.47 -18.92
N GLY A 62 -23.56 -6.89 -18.99
CA GLY A 62 -24.56 -6.25 -19.84
C GLY A 62 -24.23 -6.28 -21.33
N GLY A 63 -23.37 -7.19 -21.78
CA GLY A 63 -22.81 -7.24 -23.14
C GLY A 63 -21.67 -6.26 -23.42
N GLY A 64 -21.12 -5.60 -22.40
CA GLY A 64 -19.89 -4.82 -22.46
C GLY A 64 -18.65 -5.71 -22.25
N GLU A 65 -17.64 -5.19 -21.55
CA GLU A 65 -16.40 -5.89 -21.23
C GLU A 65 -16.60 -6.89 -20.07
N SER A 66 -15.84 -7.97 -20.13
CA SER A 66 -15.46 -8.74 -18.95
C SER A 66 -14.28 -8.10 -18.23
N TRP A 67 -14.04 -8.50 -16.98
CA TRP A 67 -12.83 -8.07 -16.24
C TRP A 67 -11.52 -8.45 -16.93
N ASP A 68 -11.48 -9.57 -17.65
CA ASP A 68 -10.29 -10.02 -18.39
C ASP A 68 -10.03 -9.16 -19.62
N GLU A 69 -11.06 -8.86 -20.41
CA GLU A 69 -10.96 -7.95 -21.57
C GLU A 69 -10.56 -6.54 -21.13
N PHE A 70 -11.20 -6.04 -20.07
CA PHE A 70 -10.86 -4.76 -19.47
C PHE A 70 -9.40 -4.70 -19.00
N ALA A 71 -8.95 -5.73 -18.28
CA ALA A 71 -7.58 -5.80 -17.79
C ALA A 71 -6.56 -5.88 -18.93
N ALA A 72 -6.87 -6.63 -19.99
CA ALA A 72 -6.04 -6.70 -21.19
C ALA A 72 -5.94 -5.33 -21.89
N ARG A 73 -7.06 -4.61 -22.04
CA ARG A 73 -7.06 -3.25 -22.61
C ARG A 73 -6.22 -2.28 -21.80
N VAL A 74 -6.38 -2.26 -20.47
CA VAL A 74 -5.60 -1.38 -19.59
C VAL A 74 -4.11 -1.75 -19.60
N ALA A 75 -3.78 -3.04 -19.73
CA ALA A 75 -2.39 -3.49 -19.89
C ALA A 75 -1.76 -2.99 -21.19
N VAL A 76 -2.50 -2.98 -22.30
CA VAL A 76 -2.06 -2.35 -23.57
C VAL A 76 -1.82 -0.85 -23.36
N ALA A 77 -2.73 -0.16 -22.68
CA ALA A 77 -2.58 1.28 -22.37
C ALA A 77 -1.28 1.58 -21.61
N LEU A 78 -0.98 0.76 -20.59
CA LEU A 78 0.25 0.90 -19.79
C LEU A 78 1.50 0.56 -20.61
N ALA A 79 1.47 -0.50 -21.42
CA ALA A 79 2.60 -0.90 -22.25
C ALA A 79 2.94 0.16 -23.31
N GLU A 80 1.94 0.73 -23.98
CA GLU A 80 2.12 1.85 -24.91
C GLU A 80 2.67 3.09 -24.19
N LEU A 81 2.17 3.36 -22.98
CA LEU A 81 2.66 4.48 -22.19
C LEU A 81 4.14 4.30 -21.85
N ILE A 82 4.55 3.13 -21.38
CA ILE A 82 5.95 2.81 -21.07
C ILE A 82 6.81 2.95 -22.33
N HIS A 83 6.36 2.40 -23.46
CA HIS A 83 7.11 2.41 -24.71
C HIS A 83 7.37 3.83 -25.24
N ARG A 84 6.38 4.73 -25.17
CA ARG A 84 6.46 6.10 -25.69
C ARG A 84 7.09 7.11 -24.73
N THR A 85 7.38 6.70 -23.49
CA THR A 85 7.85 7.59 -22.43
C THR A 85 9.33 7.37 -22.15
N PRO A 86 10.19 8.41 -22.26
CA PRO A 86 11.61 8.27 -21.93
C PRO A 86 11.82 7.81 -20.47
N PRO A 87 12.84 6.98 -20.18
CA PRO A 87 13.17 6.56 -18.82
C PRO A 87 13.37 7.76 -17.88
N GLY A 88 12.88 7.65 -16.64
CA GLY A 88 12.96 8.71 -15.63
C GLY A 88 11.89 9.81 -15.75
N SER A 89 11.02 9.76 -16.77
CA SER A 89 9.90 10.69 -16.89
C SER A 89 8.81 10.41 -15.84
N ARG A 90 8.08 11.46 -15.46
CA ARG A 90 6.88 11.37 -14.62
C ARG A 90 5.66 11.62 -15.48
N VAL A 91 4.71 10.69 -15.47
CA VAL A 91 3.45 10.81 -16.22
C VAL A 91 2.28 10.78 -15.26
N LEU A 92 1.43 11.79 -15.34
CA LEU A 92 0.11 11.78 -14.70
C LEU A 92 -0.94 11.24 -15.68
N VAL A 93 -1.71 10.26 -15.24
CA VAL A 93 -2.83 9.65 -15.95
C VAL A 93 -4.11 9.85 -15.13
N LEU A 94 -5.06 10.63 -15.65
CA LEU A 94 -6.38 10.80 -15.07
C LEU A 94 -7.32 9.71 -15.60
N THR A 95 -7.73 8.80 -14.73
CA THR A 95 -8.52 7.62 -15.12
C THR A 95 -9.50 7.24 -14.00
N HIS A 96 -10.04 6.02 -14.05
CA HIS A 96 -11.12 5.56 -13.19
C HIS A 96 -10.64 4.48 -12.23
N GLY A 97 -11.48 4.20 -11.23
CA GLY A 97 -11.14 3.25 -10.17
C GLY A 97 -10.84 1.85 -10.70
N GLY A 98 -11.58 1.36 -11.69
CA GLY A 98 -11.30 0.07 -12.32
C GLY A 98 -9.95 0.05 -13.03
N SER A 99 -9.57 1.12 -13.73
CA SER A 99 -8.31 1.18 -14.47
C SER A 99 -7.11 1.19 -13.52
N VAL A 100 -7.17 1.98 -12.45
CA VAL A 100 -6.14 1.97 -11.39
C VAL A 100 -6.06 0.60 -10.73
N HIS A 101 -7.20 0.01 -10.40
CA HIS A 101 -7.28 -1.35 -9.85
C HIS A 101 -6.61 -2.35 -10.78
N SER A 102 -6.88 -2.28 -12.08
CA SER A 102 -6.30 -3.19 -13.07
C SER A 102 -4.79 -3.01 -13.20
N VAL A 103 -4.28 -1.78 -13.22
CA VAL A 103 -2.83 -1.50 -13.26
C VAL A 103 -2.14 -2.11 -12.05
N VAL A 104 -2.64 -1.83 -10.85
CA VAL A 104 -2.04 -2.33 -9.60
C VAL A 104 -2.18 -3.85 -9.50
N GLY A 105 -3.35 -4.39 -9.83
CA GLY A 105 -3.63 -5.81 -9.73
C GLY A 105 -2.78 -6.66 -10.66
N SER A 106 -2.69 -6.27 -11.93
CA SER A 106 -1.82 -6.93 -12.91
C SER A 106 -0.34 -6.75 -12.57
N GLY A 107 0.07 -5.54 -12.16
CA GLY A 107 1.45 -5.24 -11.81
C GLY A 107 1.96 -5.99 -10.59
N LEU A 108 1.11 -6.18 -9.57
CA LEU A 108 1.42 -7.00 -8.40
C LEU A 108 1.17 -8.51 -8.61
N GLN A 109 0.52 -8.89 -9.71
CA GLN A 109 0.10 -10.27 -10.01
C GLN A 109 -0.75 -10.89 -8.88
N VAL A 110 -1.66 -10.10 -8.32
CA VAL A 110 -2.52 -10.55 -7.21
C VAL A 110 -3.63 -11.43 -7.74
N ALA A 111 -3.78 -12.62 -7.15
CA ALA A 111 -4.90 -13.51 -7.42
C ALA A 111 -6.13 -13.06 -6.64
N GLY A 112 -7.30 -13.04 -7.31
CA GLY A 112 -8.59 -12.73 -6.67
C GLY A 112 -9.38 -11.66 -7.42
N ARG A 113 -10.70 -11.64 -7.21
CA ARG A 113 -11.63 -10.62 -7.72
C ARG A 113 -12.75 -10.41 -6.71
N GLY A 114 -13.37 -9.23 -6.72
CA GLY A 114 -14.54 -8.96 -5.88
C GLY A 114 -14.23 -9.02 -4.38
N ARG A 115 -14.91 -9.91 -3.63
CA ARG A 115 -14.83 -9.95 -2.16
C ARG A 115 -13.49 -10.47 -1.61
N THR A 116 -12.74 -11.22 -2.42
CA THR A 116 -11.42 -11.76 -2.05
C THR A 116 -10.28 -10.84 -2.45
N TRP A 117 -10.57 -9.67 -3.04
CA TRP A 117 -9.56 -8.70 -3.42
C TRP A 117 -8.93 -8.05 -2.16
N PRO A 118 -7.59 -8.07 -2.03
CA PRO A 118 -6.93 -7.65 -0.79
C PRO A 118 -6.69 -6.15 -0.68
N LEU A 119 -6.92 -5.37 -1.74
CA LEU A 119 -6.84 -3.90 -1.72
C LEU A 119 -8.25 -3.32 -1.59
N GLU A 120 -8.38 -2.16 -0.95
CA GLU A 120 -9.65 -1.43 -0.92
C GLU A 120 -10.03 -0.89 -2.29
N ARG A 121 -11.30 -0.51 -2.46
CA ARG A 121 -11.73 0.22 -3.64
C ARG A 121 -10.95 1.53 -3.76
N VAL A 122 -10.45 1.79 -4.97
CA VAL A 122 -9.84 3.07 -5.34
C VAL A 122 -10.83 4.20 -5.08
N ARG A 123 -10.43 5.16 -4.26
CA ARG A 123 -11.27 6.29 -3.86
C ARG A 123 -11.31 7.33 -4.97
N ASN A 124 -12.39 8.11 -5.03
CA ASN A 124 -12.47 9.23 -5.97
C ASN A 124 -11.38 10.25 -5.68
N ALA A 125 -10.78 10.79 -6.74
CA ALA A 125 -9.64 11.70 -6.70
C ALA A 125 -8.40 11.15 -5.98
N SER A 126 -8.31 9.85 -5.66
CA SER A 126 -7.09 9.30 -5.06
C SER A 126 -5.94 9.27 -6.07
N VAL A 127 -4.72 9.51 -5.59
CA VAL A 127 -3.49 9.33 -6.36
C VAL A 127 -2.83 8.00 -5.97
N THR A 128 -2.44 7.22 -6.96
CA THR A 128 -1.65 5.99 -6.83
C THR A 128 -0.38 6.18 -7.64
N GLU A 129 0.78 5.97 -7.03
CA GLU A 129 2.08 6.12 -7.68
C GLU A 129 2.71 4.76 -7.93
N VAL A 130 3.13 4.54 -9.17
CA VAL A 130 3.84 3.34 -9.59
C VAL A 130 5.11 3.71 -10.35
N ILE A 131 6.18 2.94 -10.17
CA ILE A 131 7.36 2.96 -11.02
C ILE A 131 7.25 1.72 -11.92
N ALA A 132 7.17 1.94 -13.23
CA ALA A 132 6.97 0.87 -14.20
C ALA A 132 7.94 1.01 -15.39
N SER A 133 8.44 -0.14 -15.85
CA SER A 133 9.22 -0.31 -17.08
C SER A 133 8.77 -1.60 -17.78
N HIS A 134 9.42 -1.97 -18.88
CA HIS A 134 9.17 -3.26 -19.54
C HIS A 134 9.51 -4.48 -18.66
N GLU A 135 10.33 -4.29 -17.62
CA GLU A 135 10.85 -5.39 -16.78
C GLU A 135 10.43 -5.28 -15.31
N LEU A 136 10.06 -4.07 -14.87
CA LEU A 136 9.81 -3.76 -13.46
C LEU A 136 8.40 -3.17 -13.28
N PHE A 137 7.72 -3.62 -12.23
CA PHE A 137 6.57 -2.92 -11.68
C PHE A 137 6.76 -2.77 -10.17
N HIS A 138 6.56 -1.55 -9.68
CA HIS A 138 6.73 -1.17 -8.29
C HIS A 138 5.63 -0.20 -7.87
N LEU A 139 4.78 -0.63 -6.93
CA LEU A 139 3.78 0.20 -6.30
C LEU A 139 4.46 1.05 -5.22
N HIS A 140 4.65 2.33 -5.50
CA HIS A 140 5.25 3.27 -4.57
C HIS A 140 4.25 3.67 -3.48
N SER A 141 3.05 4.10 -3.86
CA SER A 141 1.97 4.45 -2.94
C SER A 141 0.61 4.12 -3.55
N TYR A 142 -0.39 3.86 -2.70
CA TYR A 142 -1.72 3.46 -3.13
C TYR A 142 -2.80 4.29 -2.45
N ASN A 143 -3.73 4.81 -3.25
CA ASN A 143 -5.01 5.35 -2.80
C ASN A 143 -4.91 6.64 -1.95
N ASP A 144 -3.92 7.52 -2.20
CA ASP A 144 -3.80 8.80 -1.48
C ASP A 144 -4.92 9.77 -1.89
N ALA A 145 -5.96 9.86 -1.08
CA ALA A 145 -7.05 10.81 -1.28
C ALA A 145 -7.10 11.90 -0.21
N ARG A 146 -6.07 12.05 0.64
CA ARG A 146 -6.11 12.97 1.80
C ARG A 146 -6.22 14.45 1.40
N HIS A 147 -6.15 14.78 0.10
CA HIS A 147 -6.24 16.16 -0.42
C HIS A 147 -7.68 16.55 -0.74
N ALA A 148 -8.56 15.56 -0.92
CA ALA A 148 -9.95 15.75 -1.30
C ALA A 148 -10.93 15.10 -0.32
N LEU A 149 -10.50 14.09 0.43
CA LEU A 149 -11.36 13.29 1.30
C LEU A 149 -10.89 13.34 2.75
N PRO A 150 -11.84 13.30 3.71
CA PRO A 150 -11.48 13.13 5.11
C PRO A 150 -10.83 11.77 5.34
N GLU A 151 -10.12 11.67 6.47
CA GLU A 151 -9.49 10.42 6.85
C GLU A 151 -10.54 9.35 7.18
N PRO A 152 -10.31 8.07 6.79
CA PRO A 152 -11.17 6.97 7.20
C PRO A 152 -11.28 6.94 8.73
N SER A 153 -12.51 6.90 9.23
CA SER A 153 -12.81 6.98 10.67
C SER A 153 -13.40 5.68 11.25
N ALA A 154 -13.43 4.62 10.45
CA ALA A 154 -13.98 3.35 10.89
C ALA A 154 -13.04 2.69 11.93
N PRO A 155 -13.54 2.24 13.10
CA PRO A 155 -12.72 1.65 14.16
C PRO A 155 -11.98 0.37 13.75
N ASP A 156 -12.46 -0.32 12.72
CA ASP A 156 -11.82 -1.49 12.13
C ASP A 156 -10.66 -1.15 11.17
N THR A 157 -10.43 0.14 10.91
CA THR A 157 -9.35 0.64 10.06
C THR A 157 -8.22 1.21 10.91
N VAL A 158 -7.05 0.57 10.84
CA VAL A 158 -5.88 0.86 11.66
C VAL A 158 -4.84 1.62 10.84
N ALA A 159 -4.32 2.72 11.39
CA ALA A 159 -3.21 3.45 10.82
C ALA A 159 -1.86 2.87 11.31
N LEU A 160 -1.00 2.45 10.40
CA LEU A 160 0.39 2.10 10.65
C LEU A 160 1.31 3.20 10.13
N VAL A 161 2.20 3.68 11.00
CA VAL A 161 3.08 4.81 10.71
C VAL A 161 4.53 4.37 10.84
N ARG A 162 5.35 4.57 9.81
CA ARG A 162 6.80 4.37 9.92
C ARG A 162 7.42 5.52 10.72
N HIS A 163 8.38 5.22 11.59
CA HIS A 163 9.16 6.23 12.30
C HIS A 163 9.83 7.27 11.37
N GLY A 164 10.16 8.44 11.91
CA GLY A 164 10.96 9.46 11.22
C GLY A 164 12.37 8.98 10.86
N GLU A 165 13.02 9.64 9.90
CA GLU A 165 14.36 9.31 9.43
C GLU A 165 15.37 9.19 10.59
N THR A 166 16.27 8.20 10.50
CA THR A 166 17.40 8.00 11.43
C THR A 166 18.73 8.17 10.71
N VAL A 167 19.81 8.32 11.48
CA VAL A 167 21.18 8.36 10.93
C VAL A 167 21.51 7.10 10.12
N ALA A 168 21.11 5.92 10.62
CA ALA A 168 21.29 4.66 9.90
C ALA A 168 20.56 4.62 8.54
N ASN A 169 19.41 5.29 8.42
CA ASN A 169 18.73 5.41 7.12
C ASN A 169 19.57 6.23 6.12
N LEU A 170 20.20 7.32 6.57
CA LEU A 170 21.07 8.15 5.75
C LEU A 170 22.34 7.39 5.31
N GLU A 171 22.88 6.55 6.19
CA GLU A 171 24.07 5.74 5.91
C GLU A 171 23.78 4.46 5.12
N GLY A 172 22.51 4.15 4.84
CA GLY A 172 22.11 2.91 4.17
C GLY A 172 22.38 1.65 4.98
N ARG A 173 22.42 1.76 6.32
CA ARG A 173 22.65 0.63 7.24
C ARG A 173 21.34 -0.01 7.66
N TRP A 174 21.34 -1.34 7.69
CA TRP A 174 20.19 -2.14 8.07
C TRP A 174 20.07 -2.15 9.60
N HIS A 175 19.05 -1.49 10.14
CA HIS A 175 18.75 -1.52 11.56
C HIS A 175 17.43 -2.25 11.78
N GLY A 176 17.50 -3.39 12.46
CA GLY A 176 16.36 -4.14 12.91
C GLY A 176 16.00 -3.75 14.33
N THR A 177 16.32 -4.61 15.28
CA THR A 177 16.09 -4.38 16.71
C THR A 177 17.10 -3.43 17.35
N THR A 178 18.24 -3.18 16.69
CA THR A 178 19.20 -2.14 17.07
C THR A 178 18.50 -0.79 17.08
N ASP A 179 18.59 -0.13 18.22
CA ASP A 179 17.99 1.18 18.39
C ASP A 179 18.86 2.30 17.84
N GLY A 180 18.26 3.45 17.58
CA GLY A 180 18.99 4.61 17.11
C GLY A 180 18.12 5.87 17.13
N PRO A 181 18.75 7.05 17.31
CA PRO A 181 18.02 8.30 17.34
C PRO A 181 17.51 8.70 15.95
N LEU A 182 16.51 9.57 15.94
CA LEU A 182 16.09 10.30 14.75
C LEU A 182 17.21 11.25 14.29
N SER A 183 17.30 11.50 12.98
CA SER A 183 18.08 12.62 12.45
C SER A 183 17.38 13.95 12.72
N ASP A 184 18.05 15.07 12.42
CA ASP A 184 17.43 16.40 12.49
C ASP A 184 16.24 16.49 11.52
N HIS A 185 16.40 15.96 10.30
CA HIS A 185 15.33 15.87 9.32
C HIS A 185 14.20 14.93 9.79
N GLY A 186 14.54 13.80 10.42
CA GLY A 186 13.57 12.90 11.04
C GLY A 186 12.76 13.60 12.12
N THR A 187 13.40 14.44 12.95
CA THR A 187 12.71 15.23 13.97
C THR A 187 11.70 16.21 13.34
N TYR A 188 12.08 16.88 12.25
CA TYR A 188 11.17 17.72 11.47
C TYR A 188 10.00 16.92 10.89
N GLN A 189 10.26 15.76 10.27
CA GLN A 189 9.22 14.89 9.72
C GLN A 189 8.19 14.49 10.78
N VAL A 190 8.64 14.10 11.97
CA VAL A 190 7.77 13.71 13.08
C VAL A 190 6.83 14.83 13.51
N GLN A 191 7.32 16.08 13.58
CA GLN A 191 6.49 17.23 13.92
C GLN A 191 5.42 17.49 12.84
N ARG A 192 5.82 17.47 11.56
CA ARG A 192 4.91 17.61 10.43
C ARG A 192 3.86 16.52 10.37
N PHE A 193 4.25 15.28 10.68
CA PHE A 193 3.32 14.16 10.74
C PHE A 193 2.24 14.41 11.81
N ALA A 194 2.65 14.84 13.01
CA ALA A 194 1.73 15.13 14.11
C ALA A 194 0.71 16.23 13.77
N GLU A 195 1.13 17.26 13.04
CA GLU A 195 0.27 18.38 12.59
C GLU A 195 -0.70 17.98 11.47
N SER A 196 -0.24 17.17 10.51
CA SER A 196 -1.00 16.85 9.29
C SER A 196 -1.95 15.67 9.44
N HIS A 197 -1.77 14.83 10.47
CA HIS A 197 -2.60 13.64 10.70
C HIS A 197 -3.36 13.76 12.01
N ASN A 198 -4.62 13.35 12.00
CA ASN A 198 -5.51 13.40 13.15
C ASN A 198 -6.42 12.18 13.18
N GLY A 199 -7.32 12.14 14.16
CA GLY A 199 -8.40 11.16 14.20
C GLY A 199 -8.15 9.96 15.08
N ALA A 200 -6.89 9.61 15.42
CA ALA A 200 -6.64 8.54 16.37
C ALA A 200 -7.18 8.89 17.77
N THR A 201 -7.72 7.90 18.46
CA THR A 201 -8.13 8.00 19.88
C THR A 201 -7.23 7.17 20.78
N ARG A 202 -6.50 6.21 20.22
CA ARG A 202 -5.52 5.39 20.93
C ARG A 202 -4.24 5.26 20.10
N VAL A 203 -3.10 5.41 20.78
CA VAL A 203 -1.77 5.39 20.17
C VAL A 203 -0.96 4.25 20.76
N PHE A 204 -0.38 3.41 19.90
CA PHE A 204 0.59 2.39 20.29
C PHE A 204 1.90 2.61 19.54
N ALA A 205 3.02 2.26 20.16
CA ALA A 205 4.34 2.40 19.56
C ALA A 205 5.20 1.18 19.84
N SER A 206 6.06 0.83 18.88
CA SER A 206 7.23 0.00 19.16
C SER A 206 8.05 0.60 20.31
N PRO A 207 8.65 -0.23 21.18
CA PRO A 207 9.52 0.25 22.26
C PRO A 207 10.81 0.92 21.76
N LEU A 208 11.28 0.62 20.54
CA LEU A 208 12.47 1.25 19.95
C LEU A 208 12.31 2.77 19.84
N GLU A 209 13.34 3.50 20.28
CA GLU A 209 13.34 4.96 20.48
C GLU A 209 12.82 5.73 19.28
N ARG A 210 13.27 5.40 18.07
CA ARG A 210 12.82 6.09 16.84
C ARG A 210 11.29 6.05 16.63
N ALA A 211 10.66 4.90 16.88
CA ALA A 211 9.21 4.75 16.77
C ALA A 211 8.49 5.36 17.98
N ARG A 212 9.01 5.12 19.19
CA ARG A 212 8.49 5.69 20.43
C ARG A 212 8.47 7.22 20.39
N ARG A 213 9.57 7.87 20.01
CA ARG A 213 9.66 9.34 19.89
C ARG A 213 8.70 9.88 18.85
N THR A 214 8.53 9.18 17.73
CA THR A 214 7.55 9.55 16.70
C THR A 214 6.12 9.52 17.28
N ALA A 215 5.77 8.43 17.98
CA ALA A 215 4.46 8.29 18.63
C ALA A 215 4.23 9.31 19.75
N GLU A 216 5.24 9.61 20.56
CA GLU A 216 5.16 10.59 21.65
C GLU A 216 4.92 12.01 21.13
N ALA A 217 5.53 12.39 20.01
CA ALA A 217 5.27 13.68 19.39
C ALA A 217 3.83 13.80 18.89
N TYR A 218 3.33 12.77 18.20
CA TYR A 218 1.94 12.68 17.79
C TYR A 218 0.99 12.72 18.99
N ALA A 219 1.21 11.85 19.98
CA ALA A 219 0.37 11.76 21.17
C ALA A 219 0.34 13.09 21.94
N ARG A 220 1.49 13.77 22.10
CA ARG A 220 1.56 15.09 22.76
C ARG A 220 0.76 16.15 21.99
N HIS A 221 0.87 16.19 20.67
CA HIS A 221 0.12 17.13 19.84
C HIS A 221 -1.40 16.93 20.00
N HIS A 222 -1.84 15.67 20.06
CA HIS A 222 -3.26 15.30 20.17
C HIS A 222 -3.76 15.11 21.60
N ARG A 223 -2.95 15.42 22.63
CA ARG A 223 -3.27 15.24 24.06
C ARG A 223 -3.65 13.80 24.43
N LEU A 224 -2.99 12.84 23.80
CA LEU A 224 -3.09 11.40 24.04
C LEU A 224 -1.84 10.89 24.77
N THR A 225 -1.83 9.60 25.11
CA THR A 225 -0.65 8.89 25.61
C THR A 225 -0.33 7.73 24.67
N ALA A 226 0.95 7.52 24.38
CA ALA A 226 1.41 6.37 23.60
C ALA A 226 1.67 5.17 24.53
N CYS A 227 1.05 4.03 24.22
CA CYS A 227 1.31 2.77 24.90
C CYS A 227 2.39 1.98 24.13
N LEU A 228 3.34 1.38 24.83
CA LEU A 228 4.35 0.54 24.18
C LEU A 228 3.77 -0.83 23.87
N GLU A 229 3.96 -1.30 22.63
CA GLU A 229 3.60 -2.64 22.18
C GLU A 229 4.83 -3.32 21.59
N PRO A 230 5.43 -4.29 22.32
CA PRO A 230 6.60 -5.03 21.84
C PRO A 230 6.41 -5.71 20.49
N ALA A 231 5.18 -6.12 20.13
CA ALA A 231 4.94 -6.76 18.84
C ALA A 231 5.01 -5.79 17.63
N LEU A 232 5.14 -4.48 17.84
CA LEU A 232 5.32 -3.48 16.78
C LEU A 232 6.79 -3.25 16.38
N VAL A 233 7.76 -3.92 17.01
CA VAL A 233 9.20 -3.79 16.70
C VAL A 233 9.52 -4.09 15.24
N GLU A 234 10.66 -3.57 14.79
CA GLU A 234 11.17 -3.83 13.44
C GLU A 234 11.52 -5.31 13.26
N PHE A 235 11.64 -5.71 12.00
CA PHE A 235 12.24 -6.94 11.56
C PHE A 235 13.61 -7.14 12.23
N ASP A 236 13.78 -8.21 13.00
CA ASP A 236 15.10 -8.63 13.52
C ASP A 236 16.03 -9.14 12.40
N PHE A 237 17.11 -8.41 12.14
CA PHE A 237 18.10 -8.78 11.12
C PHE A 237 19.34 -9.48 11.72
N ALA A 238 19.38 -9.67 13.04
CA ALA A 238 20.46 -10.33 13.77
C ALA A 238 21.87 -9.91 13.28
N ALA A 239 22.68 -10.84 12.78
CA ALA A 239 24.06 -10.59 12.36
C ALA A 239 24.21 -9.60 11.19
N TRP A 240 23.13 -9.26 10.47
CA TRP A 240 23.16 -8.26 9.41
C TRP A 240 23.01 -6.82 9.94
N GLU A 241 22.66 -6.64 11.21
CA GLU A 241 22.41 -5.31 11.76
C GLU A 241 23.65 -4.42 11.77
N GLY A 242 23.45 -3.15 11.44
CA GLY A 242 24.52 -2.15 11.30
C GLY A 242 25.29 -2.24 9.98
N MET A 243 25.05 -3.25 9.15
CA MET A 243 25.73 -3.42 7.87
C MET A 243 24.96 -2.73 6.73
N THR A 244 25.70 -2.28 5.72
CA THR A 244 25.13 -1.85 4.44
C THR A 244 24.77 -3.06 3.59
N THR A 245 23.92 -2.87 2.58
CA THR A 245 23.56 -3.94 1.64
C THR A 245 24.81 -4.61 1.01
N SER A 246 25.81 -3.82 0.61
CA SER A 246 27.04 -4.36 0.01
C SER A 246 27.87 -5.18 1.00
N GLU A 247 27.95 -4.75 2.27
CA GLU A 247 28.63 -5.50 3.31
C GLU A 247 27.91 -6.83 3.59
N ILE A 248 26.57 -6.84 3.64
CA ILE A 248 25.77 -8.07 3.84
C ILE A 248 25.97 -9.03 2.67
N GLU A 249 25.81 -8.55 1.44
CA GLU A 249 25.99 -9.35 0.22
C GLU A 249 27.38 -9.98 0.15
N HIS A 250 28.41 -9.24 0.57
CA HIS A 250 29.77 -9.76 0.60
C HIS A 250 30.03 -10.75 1.75
N THR A 251 29.68 -10.40 2.99
CA THR A 251 29.99 -11.20 4.18
C THR A 251 29.10 -12.44 4.31
N PHE A 252 27.83 -12.34 3.89
CA PHE A 252 26.82 -13.39 4.00
C PHE A 252 26.33 -13.85 2.61
N ALA A 253 27.25 -13.93 1.63
CA ALA A 253 26.91 -14.17 0.21
C ALA A 253 26.00 -15.39 -0.03
N ALA A 254 26.22 -16.49 0.70
CA ALA A 254 25.40 -17.70 0.57
C ALA A 254 23.96 -17.49 1.08
N GLU A 255 23.80 -16.81 2.21
CA GLU A 255 22.47 -16.47 2.76
C GLU A 255 21.77 -15.44 1.87
N TRP A 256 22.51 -14.41 1.42
CA TRP A 256 22.04 -13.40 0.50
C TRP A 256 21.51 -14.03 -0.79
N GLY A 257 22.30 -14.90 -1.43
CA GLY A 257 21.89 -15.65 -2.61
C GLY A 257 20.68 -16.54 -2.35
N ALA A 258 20.64 -17.28 -1.25
CA ALA A 258 19.50 -18.14 -0.91
C ALA A 258 18.18 -17.34 -0.75
N VAL A 259 18.24 -16.16 -0.13
CA VAL A 259 17.09 -15.30 0.11
C VAL A 259 16.67 -14.55 -1.15
N PHE A 260 17.59 -13.82 -1.79
CA PHE A 260 17.27 -12.84 -2.83
C PHE A 260 17.32 -13.44 -4.24
N GLU A 261 18.17 -14.42 -4.50
CA GLU A 261 18.20 -15.11 -5.80
C GLU A 261 17.33 -16.36 -5.76
N GLY A 262 17.47 -17.17 -4.70
CA GLY A 262 16.75 -18.43 -4.51
C GLY A 262 15.33 -18.29 -3.96
N GLY A 263 15.01 -17.17 -3.31
CA GLY A 263 13.67 -16.89 -2.80
C GLY A 263 13.25 -17.62 -1.53
N ALA A 264 14.22 -18.14 -0.79
CA ALA A 264 13.95 -18.78 0.49
C ALA A 264 13.55 -17.74 1.55
N ASP A 265 12.48 -18.03 2.30
CA ASP A 265 12.10 -17.23 3.47
C ASP A 265 12.86 -17.67 4.72
N LEU A 266 14.16 -17.36 4.76
CA LEU A 266 15.07 -17.75 5.85
C LEU A 266 15.19 -16.66 6.93
N PRO A 267 15.53 -17.03 8.17
CA PRO A 267 15.97 -16.08 9.20
C PRO A 267 17.09 -15.18 8.67
N ARG A 268 16.95 -13.86 8.82
CA ARG A 268 18.01 -12.91 8.43
C ARG A 268 19.14 -12.95 9.46
N GLY A 269 20.39 -12.87 9.00
CA GLY A 269 21.56 -12.98 9.87
C GLY A 269 21.60 -14.27 10.69
N GLY A 270 21.10 -15.37 10.12
CA GLY A 270 21.07 -16.71 10.71
C GLY A 270 20.01 -16.94 11.80
N THR A 271 19.78 -15.97 12.69
CA THR A 271 18.90 -16.13 13.88
C THR A 271 17.78 -15.11 13.99
N GLY A 272 17.71 -14.13 13.08
CA GLY A 272 16.67 -13.10 13.09
C GLY A 272 15.31 -13.64 12.63
N GLU A 273 14.45 -12.75 12.16
CA GLU A 273 13.13 -13.13 11.67
C GLU A 273 13.16 -13.59 10.20
N THR A 274 12.11 -14.28 9.77
CA THR A 274 11.80 -14.43 8.35
C THR A 274 10.84 -13.32 7.92
N PHE A 275 10.79 -13.00 6.63
CA PHE A 275 9.89 -11.95 6.14
C PHE A 275 8.42 -12.31 6.36
N ALA A 276 8.04 -13.57 6.12
CA ALA A 276 6.67 -14.01 6.39
C ALA A 276 6.36 -14.06 7.91
N GLY A 277 7.36 -14.39 8.73
CA GLY A 277 7.28 -14.37 10.20
C GLY A 277 6.98 -12.98 10.74
N THR A 278 7.74 -11.97 10.31
CA THR A 278 7.54 -10.55 10.65
C THR A 278 6.13 -10.09 10.25
N GLY A 279 5.69 -10.41 9.03
CA GLY A 279 4.34 -10.05 8.56
C GLY A 279 3.23 -10.73 9.38
N LEU A 280 3.40 -11.99 9.79
CA LEU A 280 2.47 -12.70 10.64
C LEU A 280 2.41 -12.10 12.06
N ARG A 281 3.56 -11.76 12.64
CA ARG A 281 3.66 -11.11 13.95
C ARG A 281 2.89 -9.79 13.95
N LEU A 282 3.16 -8.91 12.99
CA LEU A 282 2.50 -7.61 12.94
C LEU A 282 1.00 -7.75 12.67
N ALA A 283 0.57 -8.70 11.83
CA ALA A 283 -0.85 -8.98 11.63
C ALA A 283 -1.55 -9.44 12.92
N ARG A 284 -0.92 -10.31 13.71
CA ARG A 284 -1.48 -10.74 15.01
C ARG A 284 -1.56 -9.57 16.00
N ALA A 285 -0.54 -8.71 16.05
CA ALA A 285 -0.55 -7.53 16.89
C ALA A 285 -1.69 -6.56 16.53
N VAL A 286 -1.84 -6.25 15.23
CA VAL A 286 -2.94 -5.41 14.73
C VAL A 286 -4.30 -6.03 15.09
N GLY A 287 -4.47 -7.34 14.87
CA GLY A 287 -5.67 -8.09 15.26
C GLY A 287 -6.03 -7.94 16.74
N GLY A 288 -5.10 -8.32 17.61
CA GLY A 288 -5.31 -8.29 19.06
C GLY A 288 -5.52 -6.88 19.62
N LEU A 289 -4.86 -5.87 19.06
CA LEU A 289 -5.05 -4.47 19.47
C LEU A 289 -6.45 -3.94 19.10
N VAL A 290 -6.96 -4.27 17.91
CA VAL A 290 -8.33 -3.89 17.52
C VAL A 290 -9.36 -4.59 18.40
N GLU A 291 -9.20 -5.89 18.64
CA GLU A 291 -10.09 -6.66 19.52
C GLU A 291 -10.11 -6.12 20.96
N SER A 292 -8.95 -5.71 21.48
CA SER A 292 -8.82 -5.21 22.86
C SER A 292 -9.23 -3.74 23.02
N ASN A 293 -9.48 -3.01 21.94
CA ASN A 293 -9.83 -1.59 21.95
C ASN A 293 -11.08 -1.32 21.08
N PRO A 294 -12.24 -1.92 21.40
CA PRO A 294 -13.43 -1.82 20.57
C PRO A 294 -13.92 -0.37 20.46
N GLY A 295 -14.20 0.08 19.23
CA GLY A 295 -14.67 1.44 18.96
C GLY A 295 -13.58 2.51 18.92
N GLU A 296 -12.34 2.17 19.30
CA GLU A 296 -11.20 3.08 19.23
C GLU A 296 -10.63 3.14 17.81
N ARG A 297 -10.08 4.30 17.44
CA ARG A 297 -9.34 4.51 16.19
C ARG A 297 -7.85 4.47 16.49
N LEU A 298 -7.18 3.43 16.00
CA LEU A 298 -5.82 3.12 16.41
C LEU A 298 -4.78 3.74 15.46
N ALA A 299 -3.75 4.37 16.03
CA ALA A 299 -2.51 4.70 15.34
C ALA A 299 -1.35 3.89 15.93
N LEU A 300 -0.71 3.08 15.11
CA LEU A 300 0.37 2.17 15.46
C LEU A 300 1.68 2.66 14.84
N PHE A 301 2.61 3.10 15.66
CA PHE A 301 3.92 3.57 15.23
C PHE A 301 4.93 2.42 15.22
N SER A 302 5.38 2.05 14.03
CA SER A 302 6.21 0.88 13.76
C SER A 302 7.31 1.27 12.75
N HIS A 303 7.73 0.32 11.92
CA HIS A 303 8.94 0.41 11.12
C HIS A 303 8.72 -0.07 9.69
N GLY A 304 9.64 0.31 8.80
CA GLY A 304 9.48 0.12 7.37
C GLY A 304 9.41 -1.36 6.98
N GLY A 305 10.34 -2.18 7.46
CA GLY A 305 10.40 -3.60 7.13
C GLY A 305 9.17 -4.36 7.62
N SER A 306 8.71 -4.05 8.83
CA SER A 306 7.55 -4.70 9.44
C SER A 306 6.23 -4.34 8.76
N ILE A 307 6.02 -3.06 8.45
CA ILE A 307 4.83 -2.61 7.70
C ILE A 307 4.85 -3.19 6.27
N TRP A 308 6.04 -3.27 5.65
CA TRP A 308 6.20 -3.89 4.34
C TRP A 308 5.84 -5.38 4.34
N ALA A 309 6.32 -6.13 5.33
CA ALA A 309 6.00 -7.54 5.51
C ALA A 309 4.51 -7.77 5.78
N LEU A 310 3.86 -6.90 6.57
CA LEU A 310 2.41 -6.92 6.74
C LEU A 310 1.68 -6.68 5.42
N ALA A 311 2.05 -5.63 4.67
CA ALA A 311 1.39 -5.31 3.40
C ALA A 311 1.50 -6.47 2.39
N ALA A 312 2.70 -7.05 2.26
CA ALA A 312 2.92 -8.23 1.42
C ALA A 312 2.05 -9.43 1.86
N ARG A 313 1.94 -9.67 3.18
CA ARG A 313 1.07 -10.72 3.72
C ARG A 313 -0.40 -10.47 3.40
N VAL A 314 -0.89 -9.24 3.59
CA VAL A 314 -2.28 -8.86 3.33
C VAL A 314 -2.62 -9.05 1.85
N VAL A 315 -1.70 -8.68 0.97
CA VAL A 315 -1.87 -8.80 -0.49
C VAL A 315 -1.57 -10.22 -1.02
N GLY A 316 -1.03 -11.11 -0.19
CA GLY A 316 -0.73 -12.49 -0.57
C GLY A 316 0.52 -12.66 -1.43
N LEU A 317 1.51 -11.77 -1.29
CA LEU A 317 2.74 -11.79 -2.08
C LEU A 317 3.87 -12.53 -1.33
N ALA A 318 4.42 -13.54 -2.00
CA ALA A 318 5.68 -14.19 -1.62
C ALA A 318 6.86 -13.62 -2.42
N TRP A 319 8.09 -14.03 -2.10
CA TRP A 319 9.24 -13.74 -2.96
C TRP A 319 9.07 -14.37 -4.35
N PRO A 320 9.52 -13.72 -5.44
CA PRO A 320 10.10 -12.37 -5.53
C PRO A 320 9.08 -11.23 -5.62
N ARG A 321 7.78 -11.53 -5.66
CA ARG A 321 6.73 -10.57 -6.00
C ARG A 321 6.53 -9.46 -4.98
N TYR A 322 6.79 -9.69 -3.70
CA TYR A 322 6.66 -8.61 -2.72
C TYR A 322 7.63 -7.43 -2.99
N ARG A 323 8.68 -7.62 -3.81
CA ARG A 323 9.54 -6.52 -4.29
C ARG A 323 8.76 -5.48 -5.08
N SER A 324 7.63 -5.85 -5.68
CA SER A 324 6.74 -4.93 -6.37
C SER A 324 5.98 -4.00 -5.41
N LEU A 325 6.08 -4.19 -4.10
CA LEU A 325 5.62 -3.22 -3.10
C LEU A 325 6.81 -2.37 -2.63
N GLY A 326 6.67 -1.05 -2.66
CA GLY A 326 7.71 -0.14 -2.19
C GLY A 326 7.83 -0.06 -0.69
N LEU A 327 9.06 -0.24 -0.17
CA LEU A 327 9.35 -0.08 1.25
C LEU A 327 8.75 1.24 1.77
N PRO A 328 7.90 1.19 2.82
CA PRO A 328 7.26 2.37 3.36
C PRO A 328 8.29 3.45 3.70
N THR A 329 8.12 4.69 3.22
CA THR A 329 9.06 5.80 3.47
C THR A 329 8.92 6.35 4.90
N ASN A 330 9.94 7.07 5.41
CA ASN A 330 9.89 7.60 6.77
C ASN A 330 8.66 8.50 6.98
N THR A 331 7.98 8.36 8.12
CA THR A 331 6.68 9.00 8.42
C THR A 331 5.54 8.74 7.44
N SER A 332 5.68 7.72 6.59
CA SER A 332 4.58 7.32 5.73
C SER A 332 3.47 6.60 6.50
N LEU A 333 2.27 6.68 5.95
CA LEU A 333 1.07 6.11 6.52
C LEU A 333 0.57 4.96 5.64
N THR A 334 0.36 3.81 6.26
CA THR A 334 -0.32 2.64 5.67
C THR A 334 -1.57 2.36 6.47
N ARG A 335 -2.69 2.04 5.82
CA ARG A 335 -3.93 1.67 6.52
C ARG A 335 -4.35 0.27 6.16
N VAL A 336 -4.73 -0.50 7.17
CA VAL A 336 -5.34 -1.82 6.99
C VAL A 336 -6.71 -1.84 7.68
N GLN A 337 -7.68 -2.47 7.04
CA GLN A 337 -9.00 -2.71 7.62
C GLN A 337 -9.13 -4.19 7.99
N LEU A 338 -9.63 -4.47 9.19
CA LEU A 338 -10.03 -5.81 9.59
C LEU A 338 -11.44 -6.09 9.09
N THR A 339 -11.61 -7.21 8.41
CA THR A 339 -12.89 -7.66 7.87
C THR A 339 -13.17 -9.08 8.35
N SER A 340 -14.40 -9.56 8.18
CA SER A 340 -14.74 -10.96 8.46
C SER A 340 -13.96 -11.97 7.61
N ALA A 341 -13.35 -11.53 6.50
CA ALA A 341 -12.57 -12.37 5.59
C ALA A 341 -11.06 -12.27 5.81
N GLY A 342 -10.59 -11.50 6.80
CA GLY A 342 -9.18 -11.19 7.04
C GLY A 342 -8.89 -9.70 6.94
N MET A 343 -7.65 -9.35 6.65
CA MET A 343 -7.22 -7.96 6.51
C MET A 343 -7.29 -7.49 5.07
N ARG A 344 -7.56 -6.20 4.88
CA ARG A 344 -7.53 -5.51 3.60
C ARG A 344 -6.63 -4.29 3.69
N LEU A 345 -5.83 -4.04 2.66
CA LEU A 345 -4.97 -2.87 2.56
C LEU A 345 -5.78 -1.70 1.97
N VAL A 346 -6.03 -0.67 2.78
CA VAL A 346 -6.85 0.49 2.41
C VAL A 346 -6.04 1.53 1.67
N ASP A 347 -4.91 1.90 2.28
CA ASP A 347 -3.95 2.87 1.78
C ASP A 347 -2.56 2.27 1.97
N TYR A 348 -1.64 2.54 1.06
CA TYR A 348 -0.27 2.04 1.18
C TYR A 348 0.74 3.16 0.99
N ASN A 349 1.66 3.26 1.96
CA ASN A 349 2.83 4.12 1.87
C ASN A 349 2.50 5.57 1.46
N LEU A 350 1.47 6.16 2.07
CA LEU A 350 1.10 7.54 1.83
C LEU A 350 2.21 8.45 2.37
N PRO A 351 2.88 9.26 1.54
CA PRO A 351 4.03 10.04 1.98
C PRO A 351 3.62 11.13 2.97
N LEU A 352 4.60 11.66 3.71
CA LEU A 352 4.41 12.89 4.47
C LEU A 352 4.09 14.06 3.52
N ARG A 353 3.18 14.94 3.93
CA ARG A 353 2.75 16.11 3.16
C ARG A 353 3.47 17.39 3.57
#